data_AF-A0A957X5Z3-F1
#
_entry.id   AF-A0A957X5Z3-F1
#
_cell.length_a   1.000
_cell.length_b   1.000
_cell.length_c   1.000
_cell.angle_alpha   90.00
_cell.angle_beta   90.00
_cell.angle_gamma   90.00
#
_symmetry.space_group_name_H-M   'P 1'
#
loop_
_entity.id
_entity.type
_entity.pdbx_description
1 polymer ?
#
loop_
_entity_poly.entity_id
_entity_poly.type
_entity_poly.pdbx_seq_one_letter_code
_entity_poly.pdbx_strand_id
1 'polypeptide(L)'
;MNFIIFQPDELRAESVGCYGHPLAPTPNIDALAAQGTRFDQCHVQHSVCTPSRCSMMTGWYPHVSGHRTLWHLLRPDEPNMLKYLKQAGYTVLMYGKNDLLAQESFADSVTEAKSHGGGKFGKNPFEPDDPRFYSFLFEPYDGPLEAHGDYANVHAAIDFLHTKPQEPFCLFLPLTYPHCPYSAPQPWHDLINPDDLPPLRPA
;
A
#
# COMPACT_ATOMS: atom_id res chain seq x y z
N MET A 1 -10.85 17.04 -13.11
CA MET A 1 -9.67 16.71 -12.28
C MET A 1 -9.89 15.31 -11.75
N ASN A 2 -8.86 14.48 -11.73
CA ASN A 2 -8.94 13.09 -11.25
C ASN A 2 -7.87 12.87 -10.19
N PHE A 3 -8.15 11.99 -9.23
CA PHE A 3 -7.21 11.63 -8.17
C PHE A 3 -6.77 10.17 -8.32
N ILE A 4 -5.48 9.92 -8.21
CA ILE A 4 -4.90 8.58 -8.07
C ILE A 4 -4.04 8.61 -6.81
N ILE A 5 -4.45 7.84 -5.81
CA ILE A 5 -3.77 7.72 -4.53
C ILE A 5 -3.14 6.33 -4.50
N PHE A 6 -1.84 6.26 -4.73
CA PHE A 6 -1.06 5.04 -4.71
C PHE A 6 -0.37 4.89 -3.35
N GLN A 7 -0.75 3.88 -2.56
CA GLN A 7 -0.28 3.71 -1.19
C GLN A 7 0.23 2.27 -0.94
N PRO A 8 1.54 2.01 -1.12
CA PRO A 8 2.15 0.76 -0.66
C PRO A 8 2.21 0.71 0.89
N ASP A 9 2.08 -0.48 1.46
CA ASP A 9 2.13 -0.71 2.90
C ASP A 9 3.56 -1.03 3.36
N GLU A 10 4.00 -0.44 4.47
CA GLU A 10 5.38 -0.56 5.00
C GLU A 10 6.51 -0.12 4.06
N LEU A 11 6.24 0.69 3.01
CA LEU A 11 7.31 1.23 2.18
C LEU A 11 8.11 2.30 2.93
N ARG A 12 9.35 1.97 3.25
CA ARG A 12 10.32 2.92 3.80
C ARG A 12 10.79 3.90 2.72
N ALA A 13 10.81 5.20 3.03
CA ALA A 13 11.26 6.23 2.10
C ALA A 13 12.69 5.98 1.61
N GLU A 14 13.59 5.58 2.52
CA GLU A 14 14.99 5.28 2.21
C GLU A 14 15.18 3.97 1.43
N SER A 15 14.13 3.22 1.11
CA SER A 15 14.18 2.06 0.21
C SER A 15 13.85 2.44 -1.25
N VAL A 16 13.74 3.74 -1.55
CA VAL A 16 13.39 4.27 -2.88
C VAL A 16 14.55 5.10 -3.44
N GLY A 17 14.83 4.94 -4.73
CA GLY A 17 15.96 5.54 -5.44
C GLY A 17 16.01 7.07 -5.33
N CYS A 18 14.87 7.74 -5.51
CA CYS A 18 14.78 9.19 -5.40
C CYS A 18 15.01 9.75 -3.98
N TYR A 19 15.09 8.90 -2.95
CA TYR A 19 15.54 9.27 -1.59
C TYR A 19 17.00 8.86 -1.30
N GLY A 20 17.73 8.40 -2.31
CA GLY A 20 19.17 8.17 -2.27
C GLY A 20 19.59 6.72 -1.97
N HIS A 21 18.70 5.74 -2.05
CA HIS A 21 19.10 4.34 -1.90
C HIS A 21 19.93 3.88 -3.11
N PRO A 22 21.17 3.39 -2.92
CA PRO A 22 22.08 3.12 -4.04
C PRO A 22 21.67 1.92 -4.91
N LEU A 23 20.86 1.01 -4.35
CA LEU A 23 20.47 -0.24 -5.02
C LEU A 23 18.96 -0.33 -5.32
N ALA A 24 18.18 0.72 -5.05
CA ALA A 24 16.72 0.62 -5.18
C ALA A 24 16.29 0.68 -6.66
N PRO A 25 15.63 -0.37 -7.20
CA PRO A 25 15.21 -0.41 -8.60
C PRO A 25 13.83 0.24 -8.76
N THR A 26 13.72 1.55 -8.52
CA THR A 26 12.43 2.27 -8.51
C THR A 26 12.27 3.34 -9.61
N PRO A 27 12.61 3.07 -10.88
CA PRO A 27 12.69 4.10 -11.92
C PRO A 27 11.35 4.83 -12.15
N ASN A 28 10.21 4.15 -11.98
CA ASN A 28 8.89 4.77 -12.15
C ASN A 28 8.54 5.75 -11.02
N ILE A 29 8.90 5.44 -9.77
CA ILE A 29 8.69 6.34 -8.63
C ILE A 29 9.64 7.54 -8.76
N ASP A 30 10.87 7.30 -9.21
CA ASP A 30 11.86 8.35 -9.41
C ASP A 30 11.44 9.31 -10.53
N ALA A 31 10.90 8.78 -11.63
CA ALA A 31 10.35 9.59 -12.71
C ALA A 31 9.14 10.43 -12.27
N LEU A 32 8.26 9.88 -11.43
CA LEU A 32 7.14 10.63 -10.84
C LEU A 32 7.65 11.77 -9.94
N ALA A 33 8.65 11.50 -9.10
CA ALA A 33 9.27 12.50 -8.24
C ALA A 33 9.92 13.63 -9.06
N ALA A 34 10.55 13.31 -10.19
CA ALA A 34 11.19 14.29 -11.08
C ALA A 34 10.19 15.20 -11.83
N GLN A 35 8.97 14.71 -12.05
CA GLN A 35 7.89 15.46 -12.73
C GLN A 35 6.94 16.16 -11.76
N GLY A 36 7.08 15.91 -10.46
CA GLY A 36 6.17 16.37 -9.43
C GLY A 36 6.88 17.05 -8.27
N THR A 37 6.31 16.91 -7.08
CA THR A 37 6.90 17.39 -5.83
C THR A 37 7.18 16.21 -4.92
N ARG A 38 8.43 16.10 -4.45
CA ARG A 38 8.88 15.11 -3.48
C ARG A 38 9.04 15.80 -2.12
N PHE A 39 8.55 15.17 -1.05
CA PHE A 39 8.63 15.70 0.30
C PHE A 39 9.73 14.97 1.08
N ASP A 40 10.79 15.68 1.48
CA ASP A 40 11.89 15.08 2.25
C ASP A 40 11.52 14.80 3.72
N GLN A 41 10.43 15.40 4.21
CA GLN A 41 9.96 15.29 5.59
C GLN A 41 8.44 15.09 5.64
N CYS A 42 7.99 13.88 5.33
CA CYS A 42 6.59 13.47 5.43
C CYS A 42 6.47 12.36 6.49
N HIS A 43 5.79 12.67 7.60
CA HIS A 43 5.66 11.76 8.74
C HIS A 43 4.21 11.35 8.96
N VAL A 44 3.98 10.05 9.14
CA VAL A 44 2.67 9.51 9.53
C VAL A 44 2.39 9.80 11.00
N GLN A 45 1.10 9.89 11.36
CA GLN A 45 0.69 10.19 12.74
C GLN A 45 0.65 8.93 13.62
N HIS A 46 0.77 7.75 13.02
CA HIS A 46 0.92 6.47 13.72
C HIS A 46 1.71 5.49 12.86
N SER A 47 2.56 4.66 13.46
CA SER A 47 3.42 3.68 12.77
C SER A 47 2.77 2.31 12.56
N VAL A 48 1.44 2.23 12.56
CA VAL A 48 0.67 0.99 12.38
C VAL A 48 -0.43 1.24 11.36
N CYS A 49 -0.73 0.25 10.52
CA CYS A 49 -1.55 0.35 9.31
C CYS A 49 -2.88 1.10 9.53
N THR A 50 -3.81 0.51 10.29
CA THR A 50 -5.14 1.09 10.54
C THR A 50 -5.11 2.52 11.11
N PRO A 51 -4.45 2.80 12.25
CA PRO A 51 -4.47 4.14 12.82
C PRO A 51 -3.77 5.18 11.93
N SER A 52 -2.76 4.78 11.16
CA SER A 52 -2.11 5.65 10.15
C SER A 52 -3.08 6.01 9.03
N ARG A 53 -3.74 5.01 8.44
CA ARG A 53 -4.71 5.19 7.35
C ARG A 53 -5.93 6.00 7.81
N CYS A 54 -6.45 5.73 9.01
CA CYS A 54 -7.53 6.52 9.61
C CYS A 54 -7.12 7.98 9.77
N SER A 55 -5.93 8.26 10.30
CA SER A 55 -5.42 9.62 10.45
C SER A 55 -5.26 10.34 9.10
N MET A 56 -4.67 9.67 8.10
CA MET A 56 -4.50 10.21 6.76
C MET A 56 -5.84 10.56 6.08
N MET A 57 -6.84 9.68 6.22
CA MET A 57 -8.12 9.84 5.53
C MET A 57 -9.09 10.80 6.22
N THR A 58 -9.00 10.93 7.54
CA THR A 58 -9.81 11.88 8.33
C THR A 58 -9.18 13.27 8.43
N GLY A 59 -7.84 13.36 8.32
CA GLY A 59 -7.07 14.54 8.71
C GLY A 59 -6.96 14.72 10.23
N TRP A 60 -7.38 13.74 11.02
CA TRP A 60 -7.34 13.79 12.49
C TRP A 60 -6.09 13.14 13.06
N TYR A 61 -5.59 13.66 14.17
CA TYR A 61 -4.64 12.90 14.97
C TYR A 61 -5.31 11.66 15.59
N PRO A 62 -4.58 10.55 15.81
CA PRO A 62 -5.13 9.31 16.39
C PRO A 62 -5.88 9.49 17.73
N HIS A 63 -5.55 10.54 18.51
CA HIS A 63 -6.17 10.79 19.81
C HIS A 63 -7.58 11.40 19.72
N VAL A 64 -8.02 11.88 18.55
CA VAL A 64 -9.33 12.54 18.39
C VAL A 64 -10.48 11.54 18.56
N SER A 65 -10.41 10.39 17.88
CA SER A 65 -11.43 9.33 17.97
C SER A 65 -10.90 7.98 18.50
N GLY A 66 -9.60 7.91 18.80
CA GLY A 66 -9.02 6.73 19.46
C GLY A 66 -8.68 5.56 18.52
N HIS A 67 -8.50 5.82 17.22
CA HIS A 67 -7.92 4.86 16.29
C HIS A 67 -6.47 4.57 16.69
N ARG A 68 -6.24 3.55 17.51
CA ARG A 68 -4.92 3.17 18.07
C ARG A 68 -4.58 1.69 17.91
N THR A 69 -5.48 0.92 17.29
CA THR A 69 -5.34 -0.52 17.09
C THR A 69 -5.73 -0.87 15.67
N LEU A 70 -5.36 -2.08 15.22
CA LEU A 70 -5.71 -2.58 13.88
C LEU A 70 -7.23 -2.72 13.67
N TRP A 71 -7.98 -2.86 14.76
CA TRP A 71 -9.40 -3.21 14.74
C TRP A 71 -10.33 -2.01 14.87
N HIS A 72 -9.79 -0.84 15.23
CA HIS A 72 -10.59 0.38 15.37
C HIS A 72 -10.65 1.12 14.02
N LEU A 73 -11.49 0.59 13.12
CA LEU A 73 -11.73 1.13 11.78
C LEU A 73 -12.65 2.37 11.82
N LEU A 74 -12.71 3.12 10.71
CA LEU A 74 -13.59 4.27 10.53
C LEU A 74 -15.06 3.83 10.44
N ARG A 75 -15.90 4.48 11.24
CA ARG A 75 -17.34 4.27 11.36
C ARG A 75 -18.14 5.24 10.49
N PRO A 76 -19.43 4.98 10.23
CA PRO A 76 -20.21 5.77 9.27
C PRO A 76 -20.36 7.25 9.62
N ASP A 77 -20.37 7.60 10.90
CA ASP A 77 -20.47 8.98 11.39
C ASP A 77 -19.16 9.77 11.28
N GLU A 78 -18.04 9.09 11.05
CA GLU A 78 -16.72 9.70 10.99
C GLU A 78 -16.42 10.29 9.59
N PRO A 79 -15.70 11.41 9.53
CA PRO A 79 -15.33 12.02 8.27
C PRO A 79 -14.23 11.20 7.60
N ASN A 80 -14.28 11.10 6.27
CA ASN A 80 -13.14 10.61 5.52
C ASN A 80 -13.13 11.22 4.11
N MET A 81 -11.93 11.38 3.56
CA MET A 81 -11.72 11.99 2.24
C MET A 81 -12.49 11.26 1.12
N LEU A 82 -12.57 9.93 1.17
CA LEU A 82 -13.27 9.13 0.15
C LEU A 82 -14.78 9.44 0.15
N LYS A 83 -15.39 9.50 1.33
CA LYS A 83 -16.79 9.91 1.54
C LYS A 83 -17.04 11.33 1.03
N TYR A 84 -16.15 12.28 1.33
CA TYR A 84 -16.31 13.65 0.83
C TYR A 84 -16.19 13.75 -0.69
N LEU A 85 -15.25 13.03 -1.31
CA LEU A 85 -15.13 12.98 -2.78
C LEU A 85 -16.38 12.37 -3.40
N LYS A 86 -16.90 11.27 -2.85
CA LYS A 86 -18.14 10.64 -3.33
C LYS A 86 -19.33 11.58 -3.23
N GLN A 87 -19.50 12.28 -2.11
CA GLN A 87 -20.55 13.29 -1.92
C GLN A 87 -20.41 14.48 -2.87
N ALA A 88 -19.18 14.81 -3.28
CA ALA A 88 -18.91 15.84 -4.28
C ALA A 88 -19.11 15.37 -5.74
N GLY A 89 -19.62 14.15 -5.95
CA GLY A 89 -19.95 13.61 -7.27
C GLY A 89 -18.81 12.84 -7.95
N TYR A 90 -17.71 12.53 -7.25
CA TYR A 90 -16.66 11.68 -7.81
C TYR A 90 -17.07 10.21 -7.81
N THR A 91 -16.67 9.49 -8.85
CA THR A 91 -16.62 8.03 -8.80
C THR A 91 -15.42 7.61 -7.95
N VAL A 92 -15.66 7.03 -6.77
CA VAL A 92 -14.59 6.66 -5.84
C VAL A 92 -14.38 5.15 -5.86
N LEU A 93 -13.19 4.73 -6.26
CA LEU A 93 -12.82 3.33 -6.44
C LEU A 93 -11.71 2.98 -5.46
N MET A 94 -11.86 1.88 -4.73
CA MET A 94 -10.86 1.42 -3.76
C MET A 94 -10.43 -0.01 -4.09
N TYR A 95 -9.23 -0.19 -4.64
CA TYR A 95 -8.72 -1.51 -5.03
C TYR A 95 -7.50 -1.89 -4.19
N GLY A 96 -7.68 -2.82 -3.25
CA GLY A 96 -6.59 -3.27 -2.39
C GLY A 96 -7.00 -3.68 -0.97
N LYS A 97 -6.08 -3.46 -0.03
CA LYS A 97 -6.22 -3.73 1.40
C LYS A 97 -7.16 -2.71 2.05
N ASN A 98 -8.01 -3.15 2.97
CA ASN A 98 -8.92 -2.24 3.65
C ASN A 98 -8.22 -1.42 4.75
N ASP A 99 -7.90 -2.03 5.90
CA ASP A 99 -7.29 -1.39 7.08
C ASP A 99 -7.75 0.06 7.35
N LEU A 100 -9.02 0.36 7.06
CA LEU A 100 -9.53 1.73 7.03
C LEU A 100 -11.01 1.78 7.38
N LEU A 101 -11.88 1.19 6.56
CA LEU A 101 -13.33 1.35 6.68
C LEU A 101 -13.96 0.17 7.43
N ALA A 102 -14.81 0.43 8.42
CA ALA A 102 -15.74 -0.58 8.90
C ALA A 102 -16.70 -0.99 7.77
N GLN A 103 -17.27 -2.19 7.86
CA GLN A 103 -18.11 -2.77 6.79
C GLN A 103 -19.27 -1.83 6.41
N GLU A 104 -19.91 -1.25 7.42
CA GLU A 104 -21.02 -0.32 7.31
C GLU A 104 -20.65 1.03 6.66
N SER A 105 -19.36 1.37 6.61
CA SER A 105 -18.86 2.65 6.10
C SER A 105 -18.56 2.62 4.59
N PHE A 106 -18.49 1.44 3.97
CA PHE A 106 -18.15 1.28 2.55
C PHE A 106 -19.18 1.95 1.65
N ALA A 107 -20.47 1.69 1.87
CA ALA A 107 -21.54 2.22 1.03
C ALA A 107 -21.55 3.75 0.98
N ASP A 108 -21.14 4.42 2.05
CA ASP A 108 -21.07 5.89 2.10
C ASP A 108 -19.74 6.44 1.57
N SER A 109 -18.66 5.66 1.63
CA SER A 109 -17.30 6.14 1.36
C SER A 109 -16.81 5.84 -0.05
N VAL A 110 -17.25 4.75 -0.68
CA VAL A 110 -16.76 4.32 -1.99
C VAL A 110 -17.90 3.93 -2.93
N THR A 111 -17.70 4.15 -4.22
CA THR A 111 -18.61 3.70 -5.29
C THR A 111 -18.39 2.21 -5.58
N GLU A 112 -17.13 1.77 -5.60
CA GLU A 112 -16.76 0.37 -5.77
C GLU A 112 -15.53 0.06 -4.93
N ALA A 113 -15.51 -1.14 -4.32
CA ALA A 113 -14.31 -1.70 -3.70
C ALA A 113 -14.01 -3.08 -4.29
N LYS A 114 -12.73 -3.34 -4.55
CA LYS A 114 -12.22 -4.66 -4.96
C LYS A 114 -11.02 -5.02 -4.12
N SER A 115 -10.89 -6.30 -3.78
CA SER A 115 -9.70 -6.82 -3.14
C SER A 115 -9.42 -8.21 -3.70
N HIS A 116 -8.30 -8.35 -4.41
CA HIS A 116 -7.92 -9.61 -5.06
C HIS A 116 -7.02 -10.48 -4.16
N GLY A 117 -7.19 -10.38 -2.84
CA GLY A 117 -6.41 -11.11 -1.85
C GLY A 117 -5.08 -10.42 -1.51
N GLY A 118 -4.27 -11.13 -0.71
CA GLY A 118 -2.98 -10.64 -0.22
C GLY A 118 -1.79 -11.06 -1.07
N GLY A 119 -0.60 -10.84 -0.52
CA GLY A 119 0.66 -11.27 -1.12
C GLY A 119 0.77 -12.80 -1.28
N LYS A 120 1.53 -13.23 -2.29
CA LYS A 120 1.97 -14.60 -2.50
C LYS A 120 3.45 -14.72 -2.12
N PHE A 121 3.80 -15.84 -1.51
CA PHE A 121 5.13 -16.12 -1.02
C PHE A 121 5.44 -17.61 -1.22
N GLY A 122 6.72 -17.95 -1.34
CA GLY A 122 7.17 -19.33 -1.45
C GLY A 122 7.12 -20.07 -0.11
N LYS A 123 7.95 -21.12 0.01
CA LYS A 123 8.08 -21.87 1.26
C LYS A 123 8.92 -21.07 2.28
N ASN A 124 8.64 -21.24 3.57
CA ASN A 124 9.59 -20.82 4.61
C ASN A 124 10.86 -21.68 4.48
N PRO A 125 12.05 -21.08 4.27
CA PRO A 125 13.29 -21.83 4.12
C PRO A 125 13.82 -22.41 5.43
N PHE A 126 13.27 -21.97 6.57
CA PHE A 126 13.70 -22.38 7.90
C PHE A 126 12.73 -23.42 8.48
N GLU A 127 13.27 -24.34 9.27
CA GLU A 127 12.49 -25.30 10.05
C GLU A 127 12.00 -24.66 11.37
N PRO A 128 10.92 -25.17 12.01
CA PRO A 128 10.31 -24.53 13.19
C PRO A 128 11.22 -24.33 14.41
N ASP A 129 12.29 -25.11 14.54
CA ASP A 129 13.29 -25.02 15.60
C ASP A 129 14.45 -24.05 15.31
N ASP A 130 14.55 -23.56 14.06
CA ASP A 130 15.52 -22.53 13.68
C ASP A 130 15.02 -21.15 14.17
N PRO A 131 15.86 -20.35 14.88
CA PRO A 131 15.45 -19.03 15.35
C PRO A 131 15.03 -18.07 14.22
N ARG A 132 15.45 -18.33 12.97
CA ARG A 132 15.09 -17.55 11.78
C ARG A 132 13.70 -17.88 11.24
N PHE A 133 13.03 -18.91 11.76
CA PHE A 133 11.68 -19.30 11.33
C PHE A 133 10.67 -18.14 11.37
N TYR A 134 10.82 -17.23 12.35
CA TYR A 134 9.97 -16.05 12.53
C TYR A 134 10.51 -14.78 11.87
N SER A 135 11.51 -14.88 10.99
CA SER A 135 12.11 -13.72 10.28
C SER A 135 11.20 -13.11 9.21
N PHE A 136 10.12 -13.78 8.85
CA PHE A 136 9.26 -13.47 7.71
C PHE A 136 9.96 -13.52 6.34
N LEU A 137 11.17 -14.07 6.24
CA LEU A 137 11.84 -14.29 4.96
C LEU A 137 11.39 -15.61 4.33
N PHE A 138 10.97 -15.56 3.06
CA PHE A 138 10.45 -16.71 2.33
C PHE A 138 11.16 -16.85 0.98
N GLU A 139 11.20 -18.09 0.48
CA GLU A 139 11.66 -18.42 -0.88
C GLU A 139 10.81 -17.71 -1.95
N PRO A 140 11.32 -17.55 -3.19
CA PRO A 140 10.58 -16.88 -4.25
C PRO A 140 9.27 -17.60 -4.54
N TYR A 141 8.24 -16.80 -4.84
CA TYR A 141 7.00 -17.33 -5.37
C TYR A 141 7.18 -17.71 -6.85
N ASP A 142 6.84 -18.94 -7.21
CA ASP A 142 7.02 -19.52 -8.55
C ASP A 142 5.74 -19.55 -9.39
N GLY A 143 4.61 -19.06 -8.84
CA GLY A 143 3.35 -18.98 -9.54
C GLY A 143 3.17 -17.70 -10.39
N PRO A 144 2.01 -17.57 -11.06
CA PRO A 144 1.74 -16.44 -11.94
C PRO A 144 1.64 -15.11 -11.18
N LEU A 145 2.09 -14.01 -11.79
CA LEU A 145 2.04 -12.68 -11.18
C LEU A 145 0.62 -12.22 -10.88
N GLU A 146 -0.34 -12.65 -11.70
CA GLU A 146 -1.77 -12.41 -11.54
C GLU A 146 -2.32 -12.96 -10.22
N ALA A 147 -1.63 -13.93 -9.61
CA ALA A 147 -2.01 -14.44 -8.30
C ALA A 147 -1.64 -13.48 -7.17
N HIS A 148 -0.73 -12.52 -7.38
CA HIS A 148 -0.45 -11.46 -6.41
C HIS A 148 -1.60 -10.46 -6.40
N GLY A 149 -2.21 -10.26 -5.23
CA GLY A 149 -3.34 -9.35 -5.07
C GLY A 149 -3.05 -7.94 -5.59
N ASP A 150 -1.86 -7.38 -5.28
CA ASP A 150 -1.47 -6.05 -5.74
C ASP A 150 -1.37 -5.94 -7.27
N TYR A 151 -0.86 -6.97 -7.95
CA TYR A 151 -0.83 -7.01 -9.41
C TYR A 151 -2.25 -6.95 -9.97
N ALA A 152 -3.14 -7.82 -9.49
CA ALA A 152 -4.54 -7.84 -9.92
C ALA A 152 -5.29 -6.53 -9.58
N ASN A 153 -5.03 -5.91 -8.43
CA ASN A 153 -5.62 -4.63 -8.03
C ASN A 153 -5.16 -3.48 -8.95
N VAL A 154 -3.87 -3.41 -9.29
CA VAL A 154 -3.33 -2.41 -10.22
C VAL A 154 -3.87 -2.62 -11.63
N HIS A 155 -3.94 -3.87 -12.10
CA HIS A 155 -4.52 -4.18 -13.40
C HIS A 155 -6.01 -3.83 -13.47
N ALA A 156 -6.78 -4.07 -12.41
CA ALA A 156 -8.18 -3.62 -12.36
C ALA A 156 -8.32 -2.09 -12.45
N ALA A 157 -7.39 -1.32 -11.87
CA ALA A 157 -7.35 0.13 -12.05
C ALA A 157 -6.99 0.54 -13.48
N ILE A 158 -6.02 -0.13 -14.09
CA ILE A 158 -5.65 0.09 -15.51
C ILE A 158 -6.85 -0.19 -16.41
N ASP A 159 -7.58 -1.29 -16.18
CA ASP A 159 -8.77 -1.65 -16.94
C ASP A 159 -9.86 -0.59 -16.80
N PHE A 160 -10.08 -0.07 -15.59
CA PHE A 160 -10.98 1.06 -15.38
C PHE A 160 -10.54 2.30 -16.19
N LEU A 161 -9.25 2.65 -16.16
CA LEU A 161 -8.72 3.79 -16.93
C LEU A 161 -8.89 3.60 -18.45
N HIS A 162 -8.78 2.37 -18.95
CA HIS A 162 -9.01 2.03 -20.36
C HIS A 162 -10.46 2.22 -20.80
N THR A 163 -11.43 2.21 -19.88
CA THR A 163 -12.82 2.57 -20.20
C THR A 163 -13.00 4.04 -20.57
N LYS A 164 -11.97 4.88 -20.34
CA LYS A 164 -11.97 6.33 -20.58
C LYS A 164 -13.13 7.01 -19.84
N PRO A 165 -13.14 6.96 -18.49
CA PRO A 165 -14.20 7.56 -17.70
C PRO A 165 -14.33 9.06 -18.01
N GLN A 166 -15.57 9.50 -18.26
CA GLN A 166 -15.88 10.90 -18.54
C GLN A 166 -16.13 11.69 -17.26
N GLU A 167 -16.71 11.03 -16.26
CA GLU A 167 -16.97 11.61 -14.94
C GLU A 167 -15.68 11.68 -14.10
N PRO A 168 -15.56 12.68 -13.19
CA PRO A 168 -14.40 12.78 -12.31
C PRO A 168 -14.31 11.57 -11.38
N PHE A 169 -13.09 11.09 -11.13
CA PHE A 169 -12.88 9.91 -10.30
C PHE A 169 -11.75 10.07 -9.29
N CYS A 170 -11.80 9.23 -8.26
CA CYS A 170 -10.73 8.98 -7.32
C CYS A 170 -10.42 7.48 -7.29
N LEU A 171 -9.22 7.09 -7.72
CA LEU A 171 -8.68 5.75 -7.57
C LEU A 171 -7.80 5.70 -6.31
N PHE A 172 -8.25 5.01 -5.28
CA PHE A 172 -7.43 4.70 -4.12
C PHE A 172 -6.90 3.27 -4.23
N LEU A 173 -5.56 3.15 -4.24
CA LEU A 173 -4.80 1.90 -4.37
C LEU A 173 -4.01 1.62 -3.08
N PRO A 174 -4.67 1.12 -2.03
CA PRO A 174 -4.01 0.64 -0.83
C PRO A 174 -3.39 -0.74 -1.09
N LEU A 175 -2.14 -0.76 -1.53
CA LEU A 175 -1.41 -1.98 -1.84
C LEU A 175 -0.82 -2.63 -0.58
N THR A 176 -0.48 -3.91 -0.68
CA THR A 176 0.05 -4.71 0.42
C THR A 176 1.57 -4.66 0.47
N TYR A 177 2.26 -4.83 -0.65
CA TYR A 177 3.73 -4.87 -0.66
C TYR A 177 4.34 -3.48 -0.41
N PRO A 178 5.52 -3.40 0.23
CA PRO A 178 6.42 -4.49 0.65
C PRO A 178 6.15 -5.15 2.02
N HIS A 179 4.97 -4.99 2.64
CA HIS A 179 4.62 -5.63 3.92
C HIS A 179 4.92 -7.13 3.92
N CYS A 180 5.31 -7.66 5.10
CA CYS A 180 5.64 -9.06 5.28
C CYS A 180 4.47 -10.02 4.98
N PRO A 181 4.72 -11.31 4.65
CA PRO A 181 6.03 -11.95 4.52
C PRO A 181 6.88 -11.44 3.35
N TYR A 182 8.20 -11.37 3.56
CA TYR A 182 9.17 -10.90 2.58
C TYR A 182 9.48 -12.01 1.58
N SER A 183 8.92 -11.86 0.39
CA SER A 183 9.13 -12.70 -0.78
C SER A 183 8.87 -11.87 -2.03
N ALA A 184 9.58 -12.17 -3.10
CA ALA A 184 9.32 -11.63 -4.43
C ALA A 184 9.35 -12.76 -5.46
N PRO A 185 8.60 -12.67 -6.56
CA PRO A 185 8.76 -13.57 -7.69
C PRO A 185 10.05 -13.26 -8.46
N GLN A 186 10.53 -14.21 -9.26
CA GLN A 186 11.60 -13.95 -10.22
C GLN A 186 11.13 -12.99 -11.31
N PRO A 187 12.01 -12.11 -11.86
CA PRO A 187 13.43 -11.97 -11.53
C PRO A 187 13.72 -11.04 -10.34
N TRP A 188 12.70 -10.45 -9.70
CA TRP A 188 12.89 -9.45 -8.66
C TRP A 188 13.50 -9.99 -7.37
N HIS A 189 13.27 -11.27 -7.06
CA HIS A 189 13.87 -11.93 -5.90
C HIS A 189 15.41 -11.84 -5.89
N ASP A 190 16.04 -12.05 -7.05
CA ASP A 190 17.50 -12.10 -7.18
C ASP A 190 18.09 -10.78 -7.71
N LEU A 191 17.26 -9.73 -7.81
CA LEU A 191 17.66 -8.47 -8.42
C LEU A 191 18.71 -7.71 -7.61
N ILE A 192 18.72 -7.90 -6.28
CA ILE A 192 19.66 -7.26 -5.36
C ILE A 192 20.48 -8.36 -4.70
N ASN A 193 21.79 -8.32 -4.87
CA ASN A 193 22.69 -9.18 -4.12
C ASN A 193 22.72 -8.72 -2.65
N PRO A 194 22.40 -9.59 -1.67
CA PRO A 194 22.44 -9.23 -0.26
C PRO A 194 23.81 -8.71 0.22
N ASP A 195 24.91 -9.16 -0.39
CA ASP A 195 26.27 -8.71 -0.04
C ASP A 195 26.55 -7.26 -0.44
N ASP A 196 25.78 -6.70 -1.37
CA ASP A 196 25.91 -5.31 -1.80
C ASP A 196 25.11 -4.35 -0.89
N LEU A 197 24.26 -4.88 0.00
CA LEU A 197 23.43 -4.05 0.86
C LEU A 197 24.29 -3.16 1.77
N PRO A 198 23.97 -1.85 1.88
CA PRO A 198 24.67 -0.98 2.80
C PRO A 198 24.46 -1.47 4.24
N PRO A 199 25.37 -1.14 5.17
CA PRO A 199 25.19 -1.48 6.58
C PRO A 199 23.83 -1.03 7.09
N LEU A 200 23.19 -1.91 7.89
CA LEU A 200 21.94 -1.57 8.55
C LEU A 200 22.10 -0.25 9.30
N ARG A 201 21.26 0.72 8.97
CA ARG A 201 21.19 1.95 9.76
C ARG A 201 20.58 1.56 11.12
N PRO A 202 21.24 1.85 12.24
CA PRO A 202 20.63 1.62 13.54
C PRO A 202 19.30 2.37 13.61
N ALA A 203 18.29 1.69 14.15
CA ALA A 203 16.98 2.27 14.44
C ALA A 203 17.08 3.30 15.57
#